data_AF-A0AAD1C1K1-F1
#
_entry.id   AF-A0AAD1C1K1-F1
#
_cell.length_a   1.000
_cell.length_b   1.000
_cell.length_c   1.000
_cell.angle_alpha   90.00
_cell.angle_beta   90.00
_cell.angle_gamma   90.00
#
_symmetry.space_group_name_H-M   'P 1'
#
loop_
_entity.id
_entity.type
_entity.pdbx_description
1 polymer ?
#
loop_
_entity_poly.entity_id
_entity_poly.type
_entity_poly.pdbx_seq_one_letter_code
_entity_poly.pdbx_strand_id
1 'polypeptide(L)' 'MNFSSFTEFLAMGNHGLYVWTAYGISLAVLAINVALPLMARRRYLQDEARRLRREESK' A
#
# COMPACT_ATOMS: atom_id res chain seq x y z
N MET A 1 -35.47 -12.93 -0.42
CA MET A 1 -34.03 -13.19 -0.25
C MET A 1 -33.31 -12.06 -0.97
N ASN A 2 -32.66 -11.14 -0.25
CA ASN A 2 -32.29 -9.82 -0.79
C ASN A 2 -30.91 -9.77 -1.48
N PHE A 3 -30.11 -10.84 -1.37
CA PHE A 3 -28.87 -11.02 -2.14
C PHE A 3 -28.81 -12.49 -2.53
N SER A 4 -28.99 -12.77 -3.82
CA SER A 4 -29.10 -14.15 -4.32
C SER A 4 -27.73 -14.74 -4.63
N SER A 5 -26.66 -13.92 -4.69
CA SER A 5 -25.28 -14.40 -4.83
C SER A 5 -24.24 -13.36 -4.39
N PHE A 6 -23.01 -13.84 -4.14
CA PHE A 6 -21.83 -13.01 -3.88
C PHE A 6 -21.55 -12.01 -5.02
N THR A 7 -21.94 -12.34 -6.26
CA THR A 7 -21.81 -11.47 -7.42
C THR A 7 -22.74 -10.27 -7.36
N GLU A 8 -23.95 -10.39 -6.81
CA GLU A 8 -24.86 -9.24 -6.60
C GLU A 8 -24.32 -8.29 -5.53
N PHE A 9 -23.70 -8.83 -4.49
CA PHE A 9 -23.01 -8.04 -3.47
C PHE A 9 -21.79 -7.31 -4.04
N LEU A 10 -21.03 -7.94 -4.94
CA LEU A 10 -19.89 -7.29 -5.59
C LEU A 10 -20.35 -6.25 -6.62
N ALA A 11 -21.40 -6.56 -7.37
CA ALA A 11 -21.97 -5.66 -8.36
C ALA A 11 -22.69 -4.47 -7.72
N MET A 12 -23.29 -4.62 -6.52
CA MET A 12 -24.12 -3.57 -5.87
C MET A 12 -24.99 -2.83 -6.92
N GLY A 13 -25.61 -3.58 -7.83
CA GLY A 13 -26.29 -3.04 -9.01
C GLY A 13 -25.35 -2.25 -9.95
N ASN A 14 -25.69 -0.98 -10.22
CA ASN A 14 -24.91 -0.10 -11.11
C ASN A 14 -23.81 0.70 -10.37
N HIS A 15 -23.70 0.55 -9.04
CA HIS A 15 -22.83 1.39 -8.21
C HIS A 15 -21.60 0.66 -7.67
N GLY A 16 -21.51 -0.66 -7.78
CA GLY A 16 -20.37 -1.42 -7.24
C GLY A 16 -19.04 -0.95 -7.80
N LEU A 17 -18.98 -0.57 -9.08
CA LEU A 17 -17.76 -0.07 -9.70
C LEU A 17 -17.24 1.21 -9.02
N TYR A 18 -18.12 2.14 -8.67
CA TYR A 18 -17.77 3.35 -7.92
C TYR A 18 -17.30 3.06 -6.49
N VAL A 19 -17.97 2.14 -5.80
CA VAL A 19 -17.64 1.78 -4.42
C VAL A 19 -16.27 1.10 -4.35
N TRP A 20 -16.06 0.08 -5.18
CA TRP A 20 -14.80 -0.67 -5.20
C TRP A 20 -13.62 0.18 -5.70
N THR A 21 -13.83 1.08 -6.67
CA THR A 21 -12.77 2.01 -7.10
C THR A 21 -12.42 3.00 -5.99
N ALA A 22 -13.39 3.55 -5.25
CA ALA A 22 -13.12 4.42 -4.10
C ALA A 22 -12.34 3.68 -3.00
N TYR A 23 -12.74 2.45 -2.65
CA TYR A 23 -11.98 1.61 -1.72
C TYR A 23 -10.58 1.28 -2.24
N GLY A 24 -10.43 0.96 -3.53
CA GLY A 24 -9.15 0.67 -4.17
C GLY A 24 -8.20 1.86 -4.14
N ILE A 25 -8.69 3.06 -4.47
CA ILE A 25 -7.91 4.31 -4.40
C ILE A 25 -7.52 4.60 -2.94
N SER A 26 -8.47 4.50 -2.01
CA SER A 26 -8.19 4.71 -0.58
C SER A 26 -7.12 3.75 -0.06
N LEU A 27 -7.24 2.45 -0.37
CA LEU A 27 -6.26 1.44 -0.01
C LEU A 27 -4.89 1.74 -0.64
N ALA A 28 -4.85 2.15 -1.90
CA ALA A 28 -3.61 2.53 -2.58
C ALA A 28 -2.93 3.72 -1.91
N VAL A 29 -3.69 4.76 -1.54
CA VAL A 29 -3.16 5.94 -0.83
C VAL A 29 -2.60 5.56 0.53
N LEU A 30 -3.31 4.71 1.28
CA LEU A 30 -2.83 4.19 2.57
C LEU A 30 -1.56 3.35 2.40
N ALA A 31 -1.55 2.44 1.42
CA ALA A 31 -0.39 1.61 1.13
C ALA A 31 0.83 2.44 0.75
N ILE A 32 0.67 3.47 -0.09
CA ILE A 32 1.74 4.40 -0.45
C ILE A 32 2.24 5.18 0.77
N ASN A 33 1.34 5.68 1.61
CA ASN A 33 1.70 6.39 2.85
C ASN A 33 2.53 5.54 3.81
N VAL A 34 2.31 4.22 3.85
CA VAL A 34 3.08 3.30 4.68
C VAL A 34 4.36 2.85 3.97
N ALA A 35 4.30 2.57 2.66
CA ALA A 35 5.43 2.06 1.89
C ALA A 35 6.57 3.08 1.76
N LEU A 36 6.24 4.35 1.48
CA LEU A 36 7.24 5.42 1.33
C LEU A 36 8.17 5.57 2.54
N PRO A 37 7.68 5.76 3.78
CA PRO A 37 8.55 5.89 4.95
C PRO A 37 9.30 4.59 5.25
N LEU A 38 8.70 3.42 5.00
CA LEU A 38 9.37 2.14 5.21
C LEU A 38 10.56 1.96 4.25
N MET A 39 10.38 2.32 2.98
CA MET A 39 11.43 2.31 1.97
C MET A 39 12.51 3.36 2.28
N ALA A 40 12.12 4.57 2.69
CA ALA A 40 13.06 5.61 3.09
C ALA A 40 13.92 5.16 4.29
N ARG A 41 13.29 4.57 5.32
CA ARG A 41 14.00 4.02 6.49
C ARG A 41 14.97 2.91 6.11
N ARG A 42 14.57 1.99 5.23
CA ARG A 42 15.47 0.94 4.72
C ARG A 42 16.67 1.53 3.97
N ARG A 43 16.47 2.55 3.14
CA ARG A 43 17.56 3.24 2.44
C ARG A 43 18.52 3.91 3.42
N TYR A 44 17.98 4.64 4.40
CA TYR A 44 18.77 5.33 5.41
C TYR A 44 19.68 4.37 6.20
N LEU A 45 19.13 3.25 6.69
CA LEU A 45 19.90 2.23 7.42
C LEU A 45 20.99 1.58 6.55
N GLN A 46 20.71 1.36 5.26
CA GLN A 46 21.71 0.83 4.33
C GLN A 46 22.83 1.84 4.05
N ASP A 47 22.51 3.12 3.96
CA ASP A 47 23.49 4.19 3.78
C ASP A 47 24.40 4.34 5.00
N GLU A 48 23.83 4.26 6.19
CA GLU A 48 24.58 4.32 7.45
C GLU A 48 25.53 3.12 7.60
N ALA A 49 25.05 1.90 7.33
CA ALA A 49 25.90 0.71 7.31
C ALA A 49 27.04 0.79 6.28
N ARG A 50 26.81 1.45 5.14
CA ARG A 50 27.87 1.69 4.14
C ARG A 50 28.90 2.71 4.61
N ARG A 51 28.51 3.72 5.38
CA ARG A 51 29.43 4.74 5.92
C ARG A 51 30.34 4.15 6.99
N LEU A 52 29.79 3.40 7.94
CA LEU A 52 30.57 2.74 9.01
C LEU A 52 31.66 1.83 8.44
N ARG A 53 31.36 1.05 7.40
CA ARG A 53 32.36 0.19 6.73
C ARG A 53 33.51 0.96 6.07
N ARG A 54 33.30 2.23 5.69
CA ARG A 54 34.35 3.08 5.10
C ARG A 54 35.21 3.74 6.17
N GLU A 55 34.63 4.03 7.33
CA GLU A 55 35.36 4.57 8.48
C GLU A 55 36.22 3.50 9.17
N GLU A 56 35.74 2.26 9.26
CA GLU A 56 36.51 1.13 9.82
C GLU A 56 37.68 0.68 8.92
N SER A 57 37.65 1.04 7.63
CA SER A 57 38.72 0.72 6.67
C SER A 57 39.78 1.84 6.54
N LYS A 58 39.66 2.93 7.29
CA LYS A 58 40.66 4.01 7.36
C LYS A 58 41.48 3.89 8.63
#